data_AF-A0A822GTT7-F1
#
_entry.id   AF-A0A822GTT7-F1
#
_cell.length_a   1.000
_cell.length_b   1.000
_cell.length_c   1.000
_cell.angle_alpha   90.00
_cell.angle_beta   90.00
_cell.angle_gamma   90.00
#
_symmetry.space_group_name_H-M   'P 1'
#
loop_
_entity.id
_entity.type
_entity.pdbx_description
1 polymer ?
#
loop_
_entity_poly.entity_id
_entity_poly.type
_entity_poly.pdbx_seq_one_letter_code
_entity_poly.pdbx_strand_id
1 'polypeptide(L)' 'MSVFTRARNGLFGQTKPRNPHSIENLKYLYGVLNRNSIVSDANRDLLIETLRCISEILIWGDQNDSSVFE' A
#
# COMPACT_ATOMS: atom_id res chain seq x y z
N MET A 1 -9.57 17.09 13.97
CA MET A 1 -8.25 16.59 13.49
C MET A 1 -8.42 16.22 12.04
N SER A 2 -7.72 16.94 11.14
CA SER A 2 -7.98 16.94 9.70
C SER A 2 -7.82 15.55 9.09
N VAL A 3 -8.95 15.04 8.58
CA VAL A 3 -9.02 13.88 7.71
C VAL A 3 -8.35 14.28 6.40
N PHE A 4 -7.14 13.77 6.15
CA PHE A 4 -6.44 14.01 4.90
C PHE A 4 -7.30 13.47 3.75
N THR A 5 -7.69 14.39 2.88
CA THR A 5 -8.55 14.19 1.73
C THR A 5 -8.02 13.06 0.85
N ARG A 6 -8.86 12.06 0.63
CA ARG A 6 -8.65 10.94 -0.28
C ARG A 6 -8.45 11.46 -1.71
N ALA A 7 -7.19 11.59 -2.14
CA ALA A 7 -6.87 11.77 -3.54
C ALA A 7 -7.22 10.47 -4.29
N ARG A 8 -8.29 10.52 -5.08
CA ARG A 8 -8.60 9.53 -6.10
C ARG A 8 -7.81 9.92 -7.35
N ASN A 9 -6.79 9.15 -7.71
CA ASN A 9 -6.34 9.05 -9.10
C ASN A 9 -6.05 7.58 -9.40
N GLY A 10 -6.80 7.04 -10.35
CA GLY A 10 -6.63 5.69 -10.85
C GLY A 10 -5.48 5.61 -11.85
N LEU A 11 -4.87 4.42 -11.91
CA LEU A 11 -4.16 3.75 -13.00
C LEU A 11 -3.73 2.40 -12.38
N PHE A 12 -3.57 1.34 -13.19
CA PHE A 12 -3.13 -0.01 -12.79
C PHE A 12 -4.24 -1.00 -12.34
N GLY A 13 -4.69 -1.81 -13.30
CA GLY A 13 -5.69 -2.88 -13.19
C GLY A 13 -5.22 -4.11 -12.42
N GLN A 14 -4.80 -3.93 -11.18
CA GLN A 14 -4.88 -4.97 -10.15
C GLN A 14 -5.86 -4.42 -9.12
N THR A 15 -7.01 -5.07 -8.98
CA THR A 15 -8.06 -4.65 -8.05
C THR A 15 -7.44 -4.53 -6.66
N LYS A 16 -7.35 -3.30 -6.14
CA LYS A 16 -6.86 -3.04 -4.78
C LYS A 16 -7.62 -3.97 -3.83
N PRO A 17 -6.93 -4.74 -2.97
CA PRO A 17 -7.60 -5.62 -2.02
C PRO A 17 -8.59 -4.85 -1.16
N ARG A 18 -9.71 -5.51 -0.81
CA ARG A 18 -10.76 -4.88 0.00
C ARG A 18 -10.27 -4.58 1.42
N ASN A 19 -9.41 -5.43 1.98
CA ASN A 19 -8.81 -5.24 3.28
C ASN A 19 -7.43 -4.56 3.13
N PRO A 20 -7.26 -3.30 3.57
CA PRO A 20 -5.97 -2.61 3.47
C PRO A 20 -4.91 -3.20 4.40
N HIS A 21 -5.30 -3.94 5.44
CA HIS A 21 -4.42 -4.48 6.46
C HIS A 21 -4.22 -6.00 6.34
N SER A 22 -4.48 -6.60 5.16
CA SER A 22 -4.25 -8.03 4.94
C SER A 22 -2.91 -8.34 4.28
N ILE A 23 -2.50 -9.60 4.39
CA ILE A 23 -1.31 -10.14 3.73
C ILE A 23 -1.40 -10.05 2.19
N GLU A 24 -2.58 -10.16 1.58
CA GLU A 24 -2.71 -9.94 0.13
C GLU A 24 -2.41 -8.50 -0.26
N ASN A 25 -2.82 -7.53 0.55
CA ASN A 25 -2.49 -6.12 0.28
C ASN A 25 -0.99 -5.86 0.41
N LEU A 26 -0.33 -6.47 1.37
CA LEU A 26 1.13 -6.41 1.48
C LEU A 26 1.82 -6.96 0.22
N LYS A 27 1.40 -8.14 -0.26
CA LYS A 27 1.92 -8.75 -1.50
C LYS A 27 1.68 -7.87 -2.73
N TYR A 28 0.50 -7.24 -2.82
CA TYR A 28 0.18 -6.30 -3.90
C TYR A 28 1.10 -5.07 -3.87
N LEU A 29 1.26 -4.43 -2.71
CA LEU A 29 2.11 -3.25 -2.53
C LEU A 29 3.58 -3.57 -2.82
N TYR A 30 4.07 -4.73 -2.41
CA TYR A 30 5.39 -5.22 -2.79
C TYR A 30 5.55 -5.35 -4.31
N GLY A 31 4.53 -5.84 -5.01
CA GLY A 31 4.51 -5.88 -6.47
C GLY A 31 4.52 -4.49 -7.13
N VAL A 32 3.96 -3.47 -6.48
CA VAL A 32 4.06 -2.07 -6.92
C VAL A 32 5.50 -1.57 -6.80
N LEU A 33 6.17 -1.82 -5.67
CA LEU A 33 7.58 -1.45 -5.46
C LEU A 33 8.50 -2.15 -6.47
N ASN A 34 8.33 -3.45 -6.68
CA ASN A 34 9.18 -4.22 -7.59
C ASN A 34 9.09 -3.75 -9.06
N ARG A 35 7.92 -3.29 -9.49
CA ARG A 35 7.72 -2.73 -10.85
C ARG A 35 8.23 -1.29 -10.99
N ASN A 36 8.41 -0.58 -9.87
CA ASN A 36 8.83 0.83 -9.83
C ASN A 36 10.15 0.96 -9.04
N SER A 37 11.12 0.10 -9.35
CA SER A 37 12.39 0.01 -8.62
C SER A 37 13.30 1.23 -8.78
N ILE A 38 13.09 2.03 -9.83
CA ILE A 38 13.80 3.28 -10.08
C ILE A 38 12.86 4.45 -9.80
N VAL A 39 13.27 5.31 -8.85
CA VAL A 39 12.53 6.52 -8.50
C VAL A 39 12.68 7.55 -9.62
N SER A 40 11.56 8.14 -10.01
CA SER A 40 11.48 9.28 -10.93
C SER A 40 10.45 10.27 -10.40
N ASP A 41 10.47 11.50 -10.92
CA ASP A 41 9.47 12.51 -10.54
C ASP A 41 8.03 12.05 -10.83
N ALA A 42 7.84 11.17 -11.82
CA ALA A 42 6.53 10.65 -12.19
C ALA A 42 5.97 9.60 -11.21
N ASN A 43 6.82 8.90 -10.44
CA ASN A 43 6.40 7.80 -9.57
C ASN A 43 6.72 8.01 -8.09
N ARG A 44 7.40 9.10 -7.73
CA ARG A 44 7.79 9.41 -6.35
C ARG A 44 6.61 9.36 -5.38
N ASP A 45 5.51 10.02 -5.70
CA ASP A 45 4.34 10.09 -4.81
C ASP A 45 3.68 8.72 -4.63
N LEU A 46 3.64 7.90 -5.70
CA LEU A 46 3.15 6.52 -5.65
C LEU A 46 4.01 5.67 -4.70
N LEU A 47 5.34 5.79 -4.79
CA LEU A 47 6.26 5.01 -3.96
C LEU A 47 6.17 5.42 -2.49
N ILE A 48 6.08 6.73 -2.20
CA ILE A 48 5.87 7.23 -0.84
C ILE A 48 4.59 6.66 -0.24
N GLU A 49 3.48 6.73 -0.97
CA GLU A 49 2.19 6.23 -0.49
C GLU A 49 2.19 4.70 -0.34
N THR A 50 2.88 3.99 -1.24
CA THR A 50 3.04 2.53 -1.16
C THR A 50 3.80 2.14 0.11
N LEU A 51 4.90 2.82 0.42
CA LEU A 51 5.69 2.60 1.64
C LEU A 51 4.89 2.96 2.91
N ARG A 52 4.11 4.04 2.88
CA ARG A 52 3.21 4.40 3.99
C ARG A 52 2.19 3.29 4.25
N CYS A 53 1.56 2.76 3.19
CA CYS A 53 0.60 1.65 3.31
C CYS A 53 1.26 0.38 3.85
N ILE A 54 2.46 0.03 3.38
CA ILE A 54 3.22 -1.12 3.92
C ILE A 54 3.50 -0.91 5.42
N SER A 55 3.97 0.28 5.80
CA SER A 55 4.24 0.61 7.20
C SER A 55 3.00 0.48 8.08
N GLU A 56 1.84 0.89 7.58
CA GLU A 56 0.56 0.76 8.28
C GLU A 56 0.17 -0.71 8.51
N ILE A 57 0.36 -1.58 7.50
CA ILE A 57 0.19 -3.04 7.65
C ILE A 57 1.18 -3.58 8.67
N LEU A 58 2.43 -3.11 8.66
CA LEU A 58 3.46 -3.62 9.57
C LEU A 58 3.22 -3.22 11.05
N ILE A 59 2.49 -2.13 11.30
CA ILE A 59 2.17 -1.69 12.66
C ILE A 59 0.83 -2.27 13.13
N TRP A 60 -0.18 -2.29 12.25
CA TRP A 60 -1.58 -2.57 12.61
C TRP A 60 -2.15 -3.84 11.98
N GLY A 61 -1.41 -4.51 11.09
CA GLY A 61 -1.87 -5.68 10.33
C GLY A 61 -2.34 -6.81 11.22
N ASP A 62 -1.53 -7.18 12.21
CA ASP A 62 -1.81 -8.28 13.14
C ASP A 62 -3.13 -8.11 13.90
N GLN A 63 -3.45 -6.86 14.28
CA GLN A 63 -4.67 -6.54 15.04
C GLN A 63 -5.95 -6.73 14.23
N ASN A 64 -5.85 -6.70 12.90
CA ASN A 64 -6.98 -6.84 11.98
C ASN A 64 -6.99 -8.20 11.27
N ASP A 65 -5.81 -8.79 11.07
CA ASP A 65 -5.59 -10.09 10.41
C ASP A 65 -4.31 -10.72 10.97
N SER A 66 -4.46 -11.69 11.87
CA SER A 66 -3.33 -12.35 12.53
C SER A 66 -2.42 -13.12 11.56
N SER A 67 -2.91 -13.46 10.35
CA SER A 67 -2.11 -14.17 9.35
C SER A 67 -1.01 -13.31 8.70
N VAL A 68 -0.97 -12.00 9.00
CA VAL A 68 0.04 -11.08 8.46
C VAL A 68 1.45 -11.41 8.96
N PHE A 69 1.58 -11.98 10.17
CA PHE A 69 2.87 -12.26 10.81
C PHE A 69 3.08 -13.72 11.25
N GLU A 70 2.09 -14.59 11.02
CA GLU A 70 2.18 -16.05 11.22
C GLU A 70 2.84 -16.75 10.02
#